data_AF-A0A7G2D899-F1
#
_entry.id   AF-A0A7G2D899-F1
#
_cell.length_a   1.000
_cell.length_b   1.000
_cell.length_c   1.000
_cell.angle_alpha   90.00
_cell.angle_beta   90.00
_cell.angle_gamma   90.00
#
_symmetry.space_group_name_H-M   'P 1'
#
loop_
_entity.id
_entity.type
_entity.pdbx_description
1 polymer ?
#
loop_
_entity_poly.entity_id
_entity_poly.type
_entity_poly.pdbx_seq_one_letter_code
_entity_poly.pdbx_strand_id
1 'polypeptide(L)'
;MSKDKIPKLFDGSVNELTRPSRPRKKDEKGTLKSKDMKKEKMQKTLYISRDMNRKLIELYGEEGRRQSIIVEDAVNLYYYLRMALGEKKFEELLSAVRREDPEFLRDYMGRFKL
;
A
#
# COMPACT_ATOMS: atom_id res chain seq x y z
N MET A 1 -35.60 -19.12 7.27
CA MET A 1 -35.71 -17.75 7.82
C MET A 1 -34.38 -17.38 8.45
N SER A 2 -33.80 -16.31 7.93
CA SER A 2 -32.44 -15.78 8.07
C SER A 2 -32.14 -15.15 9.43
N LYS A 3 -30.88 -15.22 9.86
CA LYS A 3 -30.17 -14.12 10.55
C LYS A 3 -28.71 -14.14 10.13
N ASP A 4 -28.43 -13.40 9.07
CA ASP A 4 -27.09 -13.03 8.60
C ASP A 4 -26.32 -12.34 9.74
N LYS A 5 -25.29 -13.01 10.27
CA LYS A 5 -24.30 -12.37 11.14
C LYS A 5 -23.17 -11.86 10.24
N ILE A 6 -23.21 -10.57 9.94
CA ILE A 6 -22.10 -9.84 9.31
C ILE A 6 -20.85 -10.07 10.19
N PRO A 7 -19.71 -10.52 9.62
CA PRO A 7 -18.48 -10.66 10.40
C PRO A 7 -18.03 -9.27 10.84
N LYS A 8 -17.85 -9.08 12.15
CA LYS A 8 -17.27 -7.85 12.69
C LYS A 8 -15.85 -7.71 12.13
N LEU A 9 -15.65 -6.71 11.28
CA LEU A 9 -14.38 -6.49 10.59
C LEU A 9 -13.27 -5.97 11.51
N PHE A 10 -13.60 -5.47 12.70
CA PHE A 10 -12.62 -5.00 13.68
C PHE A 10 -13.20 -5.11 15.10
N ASP A 11 -12.58 -5.93 15.96
CA ASP A 11 -12.85 -5.95 17.41
C ASP A 11 -11.85 -5.07 18.20
N GLY A 12 -10.94 -4.39 17.50
CA GLY A 12 -9.93 -3.51 18.09
C GLY A 12 -10.42 -2.06 18.25
N SER A 13 -10.04 -1.43 19.36
CA SER A 13 -10.29 0.00 19.60
C SER A 13 -9.43 0.85 18.67
N VAL A 14 -9.97 1.99 18.19
CA VAL A 14 -9.27 2.97 17.34
C VAL A 14 -7.94 3.44 17.96
N ASN A 15 -7.81 3.36 19.29
CA ASN A 15 -6.57 3.67 20.03
C ASN A 15 -5.43 2.66 19.81
N GLU A 16 -5.65 1.53 19.14
CA GLU A 16 -4.60 0.59 18.74
C GLU A 16 -3.92 0.99 17.41
N LEU A 17 -4.60 1.76 16.55
CA LEU A 17 -4.08 2.21 15.25
C LEU A 17 -3.00 3.30 15.38
N THR A 18 -2.95 4.01 16.51
CA THR A 18 -2.07 5.18 16.73
C THR A 18 -0.87 4.88 17.62
N ARG A 19 -0.70 3.64 18.11
CA ARG A 19 0.44 3.28 18.94
C ARG A 19 1.58 2.73 18.09
N PRO A 20 2.84 3.18 18.31
CA PRO A 20 4.01 2.55 17.71
C PRO A 20 4.04 1.08 18.11
N SER A 21 4.08 0.19 17.12
CA SER A 21 4.11 -1.25 17.33
C SER A 21 5.34 -1.63 18.15
N ARG A 22 5.14 -1.99 19.42
CA ARG A 22 6.22 -2.52 20.27
C ARG A 22 6.79 -3.78 19.61
N PRO A 23 8.12 -3.97 19.56
CA PRO A 23 8.71 -5.17 18.99
C PRO A 23 8.23 -6.39 19.78
N ARG A 24 7.49 -7.28 19.11
CA ARG A 24 7.01 -8.54 19.70
C ARG A 24 8.22 -9.36 20.15
N LYS A 25 8.39 -9.51 21.47
CA LYS A 25 9.24 -10.54 22.05
C LYS A 25 8.69 -11.89 21.58
N LYS A 26 9.59 -12.75 21.08
CA LYS A 26 9.28 -14.13 20.70
C LYS A 26 8.79 -14.85 21.95
N ASP A 27 7.52 -15.23 21.96
CA ASP A 27 7.04 -16.26 22.87
C ASP A 27 7.05 -17.60 22.15
N GLU A 28 7.64 -18.56 22.87
CA GLU A 28 7.73 -19.97 22.54
C GLU A 28 6.33 -20.60 22.48
N LYS A 29 6.15 -21.54 21.54
CA LYS A 29 5.00 -22.43 21.35
C LYS A 29 3.71 -21.77 20.86
N GLY A 30 3.54 -21.78 19.54
CA GLY A 30 2.24 -21.57 18.89
C GLY A 30 2.36 -21.58 17.38
N THR A 31 2.29 -22.77 16.80
CA THR A 31 2.37 -23.06 15.36
C THR A 31 1.46 -22.19 14.49
N LEU A 32 2.04 -21.26 13.72
CA LEU A 32 1.49 -20.76 12.46
C LEU A 32 2.60 -20.64 11.41
N LYS A 33 2.71 -21.68 10.58
CA LYS A 33 3.15 -21.68 9.16
C LYS A 33 4.14 -20.59 8.72
N SER A 34 5.33 -20.53 9.31
CA SER A 34 6.43 -19.66 8.85
C SER A 34 7.62 -20.45 8.30
N LYS A 35 7.36 -21.58 7.62
CA LYS A 35 8.43 -22.43 7.05
C LYS A 35 8.57 -22.35 5.52
N ASP A 36 7.64 -21.77 4.78
CA ASP A 36 7.72 -21.71 3.30
C ASP A 36 8.05 -20.34 2.70
N MET A 37 8.00 -19.22 3.44
CA MET A 37 8.40 -17.91 2.91
C MET A 37 9.93 -17.66 2.91
N LYS A 38 10.74 -18.69 3.20
CA LYS A 38 12.21 -18.55 3.30
C LYS A 38 12.96 -18.58 1.96
N LYS A 39 12.30 -18.77 0.81
CA LYS A 39 13.00 -18.92 -0.49
C LYS A 39 12.28 -18.36 -1.71
N GLU A 40 11.36 -17.41 -1.59
CA GLU A 40 11.14 -16.54 -2.74
C GLU A 40 12.39 -15.68 -2.89
N LYS A 41 13.12 -15.86 -4.01
CA LYS A 41 14.34 -15.12 -4.33
C LYS A 41 14.05 -13.62 -4.15
N MET A 42 14.56 -13.01 -3.09
CA MET A 42 14.53 -11.56 -2.93
C MET A 42 15.49 -10.97 -3.97
N GLN A 43 15.01 -10.71 -5.19
CA GLN A 43 15.69 -9.81 -6.11
C GLN A 43 15.59 -8.41 -5.49
N LYS A 44 16.70 -7.94 -4.90
CA LYS A 44 16.76 -6.65 -4.19
C LYS A 44 16.99 -5.45 -5.11
N THR A 45 17.24 -5.69 -6.40
CA THR A 45 17.60 -4.64 -7.35
C THR A 45 16.52 -4.48 -8.40
N LEU A 46 15.82 -3.34 -8.36
CA LEU A 46 14.91 -2.89 -9.40
C LEU A 46 15.65 -1.87 -10.28
N TYR A 47 15.76 -2.15 -11.57
CA TYR A 47 16.28 -1.16 -12.53
C TYR A 47 15.14 -0.24 -12.94
N ILE A 48 15.31 1.06 -12.69
CA ILE A 48 14.35 2.11 -13.01
C ILE A 48 14.97 3.13 -13.95
N SER A 49 14.13 3.90 -14.64
CA SER A 49 14.60 5.00 -15.48
C SER A 49 15.27 6.09 -14.64
N ARG A 50 16.13 6.89 -15.28
CA ARG A 50 16.79 8.03 -14.64
C ARG A 50 15.79 9.04 -14.08
N ASP A 51 14.69 9.27 -14.80
CA ASP A 51 13.61 10.16 -14.37
C ASP A 51 12.91 9.65 -13.10
N MET A 52 12.56 8.36 -13.08
CA MET A 52 11.95 7.73 -11.91
C MET A 52 12.88 7.77 -10.69
N ASN A 53 14.18 7.54 -10.90
CA ASN A 53 15.17 7.63 -9.84
C ASN A 53 15.25 9.05 -9.27
N ARG A 54 15.14 10.08 -10.12
CA ARG A 54 15.11 11.48 -9.67
C ARG A 54 13.88 11.75 -8.81
N LYS A 55 12.68 11.37 -9.27
CA LYS A 55 11.43 11.49 -8.52
C LYS A 55 11.50 10.76 -7.16
N LEU A 56 12.11 9.56 -7.13
CA LEU A 56 12.29 8.80 -5.90
C LEU A 56 13.28 9.44 -4.92
N ILE A 57 14.33 10.10 -5.42
CA ILE A 57 15.27 10.89 -4.60
C ILE A 57 14.58 12.13 -4.01
N GLU A 58 13.76 12.82 -4.80
CA GLU A 58 12.99 13.97 -4.36
C GLU A 58 12.02 13.57 -3.23
N LEU A 59 11.23 12.52 -3.42
CA LEU A 59 10.33 11.97 -2.38
C LEU A 59 11.08 11.51 -1.13
N TYR A 60 12.26 10.90 -1.29
CA TYR A 60 13.12 10.54 -0.15
C TYR A 60 13.57 11.77 0.64
N GLY A 61 13.97 12.84 -0.06
CA GLY A 61 14.44 14.08 0.55
C GLY A 61 13.36 14.82 1.32
N GLU A 62 12.11 14.76 0.84
CA GLU A 62 10.95 15.42 1.46
C GLU A 62 10.39 14.65 2.65
N GLU A 63 10.23 13.31 2.54
CA GLU A 63 9.57 12.50 3.57
C GLU A 63 10.55 11.94 4.63
N GLY A 64 11.86 11.91 4.33
CA GLY A 64 12.87 11.27 5.19
C GLY A 64 12.72 9.75 5.33
N ARG A 65 11.90 9.13 4.48
CA ARG A 65 11.61 7.68 4.47
C ARG A 65 12.54 6.94 3.53
N ARG A 66 12.90 5.70 3.85
CA ARG A 66 13.72 4.85 2.96
C ARG A 66 13.05 4.65 1.60
N GLN A 67 13.81 4.79 0.51
CA GLN A 67 13.34 4.58 -0.86
C GLN A 67 12.61 3.24 -1.07
N SER A 68 13.08 2.18 -0.40
CA SER A 68 12.43 0.86 -0.47
C SER A 68 11.00 0.88 0.05
N ILE A 69 10.72 1.67 1.09
CA ILE A 69 9.38 1.79 1.68
C ILE A 69 8.46 2.56 0.74
N ILE A 70 8.95 3.64 0.12
CA ILE A 70 8.19 4.41 -0.88
C ILE A 70 7.79 3.51 -2.06
N VAL A 71 8.72 2.68 -2.53
CA VAL A 71 8.45 1.72 -3.62
C VAL A 71 7.43 0.65 -3.18
N GLU A 72 7.58 0.09 -1.98
CA GLU A 72 6.62 -0.88 -1.44
C GLU A 72 5.21 -0.30 -1.31
N ASP A 73 5.09 0.92 -0.77
CA ASP A 73 3.82 1.63 -0.65
C ASP A 73 3.19 1.91 -2.02
N ALA A 74 3.98 2.36 -3.00
CA ALA A 74 3.50 2.64 -4.35
C ALA A 74 2.95 1.37 -5.03
N VAL A 75 3.64 0.23 -4.88
CA VAL A 75 3.19 -1.06 -5.41
C VAL A 75 1.90 -1.52 -4.73
N ASN A 76 1.84 -1.42 -3.40
CA ASN A 76 0.64 -1.77 -2.63
C ASN A 76 -0.55 -0.88 -3.00
N LEU A 77 -0.32 0.42 -3.14
CA LEU A 77 -1.35 1.38 -3.54
C LEU A 77 -1.91 1.04 -4.93
N TYR A 78 -1.03 0.79 -5.90
CA TYR A 78 -1.44 0.36 -7.25
C TYR A 78 -2.32 -0.89 -7.20
N TYR A 79 -1.89 -1.91 -6.45
CA TYR A 79 -2.61 -3.18 -6.34
C TYR A 79 -4.01 -3.00 -5.73
N TYR A 80 -4.10 -2.34 -4.58
CA TYR A 80 -5.38 -2.20 -3.88
C TYR A 80 -6.33 -1.20 -4.54
N LEU A 81 -5.82 -0.14 -5.18
CA LEU A 81 -6.67 0.77 -5.98
C LEU A 81 -7.31 0.04 -7.17
N ARG A 82 -6.54 -0.81 -7.87
CA ARG A 82 -7.07 -1.61 -8.97
C ARG A 82 -8.21 -2.52 -8.50
N MET A 83 -8.05 -3.16 -7.34
CA MET A 83 -9.09 -4.02 -6.77
C MET A 83 -10.33 -3.22 -6.32
N ALA A 84 -10.14 -2.04 -5.72
CA ALA A 84 -11.23 -1.25 -5.17
C ALA A 84 -12.07 -0.53 -6.24
N LEU A 85 -11.43 0.01 -7.29
CA LEU A 85 -12.11 0.82 -8.30
C LEU A 85 -12.71 0.00 -9.45
N GLY A 86 -12.20 -1.21 -9.69
CA GLY A 86 -12.49 -1.99 -10.89
C GLY A 86 -11.78 -1.44 -12.13
N GLU A 87 -11.72 -2.24 -13.20
CA GLU A 87 -10.83 -1.98 -14.34
C GLU A 87 -11.08 -0.62 -15.02
N LYS A 88 -12.34 -0.28 -15.33
CA LYS A 88 -12.66 0.94 -16.09
C LYS A 88 -12.26 2.23 -15.36
N LYS A 89 -12.57 2.32 -14.07
CA LYS A 89 -12.24 3.49 -13.25
C LYS A 89 -10.74 3.56 -12.95
N PHE A 90 -10.11 2.42 -12.75
CA PHE A 90 -8.67 2.36 -12.54
C PHE A 90 -7.88 2.81 -13.77
N GLU A 91 -8.29 2.42 -14.98
CA GLU A 91 -7.67 2.91 -16.22
C GLU A 91 -7.86 4.42 -16.43
N GLU A 92 -9.02 4.97 -16.07
CA GLU A 92 -9.24 6.43 -16.07
C GLU A 92 -8.26 7.13 -15.13
N LEU A 93 -8.10 6.64 -13.90
CA LEU A 93 -7.14 7.16 -12.93
C LEU A 93 -5.69 7.07 -13.47
N LEU A 94 -5.30 5.93 -14.04
CA LEU A 94 -3.96 5.76 -14.63
C LEU A 94 -3.73 6.69 -15.82
N SER A 95 -4.76 6.99 -16.62
CA SER A 95 -4.64 7.93 -17.72
C SER A 95 -4.23 9.33 -17.26
N ALA A 96 -4.69 9.75 -16.08
CA ALA A 96 -4.30 11.01 -15.47
C ALA A 96 -2.87 11.00 -14.93
N VAL A 97 -2.46 9.90 -14.29
CA VAL A 97 -1.06 9.71 -13.86
C VAL A 97 -0.11 9.78 -15.06
N ARG A 98 -0.46 9.14 -16.19
CA ARG A 98 0.36 9.16 -17.42
C ARG A 98 0.44 10.54 -18.08
N ARG A 99 -0.58 11.39 -17.89
CA ARG A 99 -0.60 12.77 -18.37
C ARG A 99 0.17 13.73 -17.46
N GLU A 100 0.68 13.23 -16.32
CA GLU A 100 1.30 14.04 -15.27
C GLU A 100 0.40 15.22 -14.90
N ASP A 101 -0.89 14.94 -14.66
CA ASP A 101 -1.91 15.94 -14.34
C ASP A 101 -2.38 15.81 -12.87
N PRO A 102 -1.70 16.47 -11.91
CA PRO A 102 -2.08 16.45 -10.51
C PRO A 102 -3.42 17.11 -10.21
N GLU A 103 -3.89 18.03 -11.06
CA GLU A 103 -5.15 18.73 -10.86
C GLU A 103 -6.32 17.80 -11.14
N PHE A 104 -6.28 17.09 -12.28
CA PHE A 104 -7.25 16.03 -12.54
C PHE A 104 -7.24 14.98 -11.43
N LEU A 105 -6.06 14.55 -10.97
CA LEU A 105 -5.97 13.56 -9.88
C LEU A 105 -6.66 14.07 -8.61
N ARG A 106 -6.45 15.34 -8.24
CA ARG A 106 -7.14 15.96 -7.09
C ARG A 106 -8.66 15.97 -7.29
N ASP A 107 -9.13 16.42 -8.44
CA ASP A 107 -10.57 16.48 -8.75
C ASP A 107 -11.21 15.09 -8.79
N TYR A 108 -10.53 14.13 -9.40
CA TYR A 108 -10.96 12.74 -9.50
C TYR A 108 -11.08 12.11 -8.11
N MET A 109 -10.06 12.29 -7.26
CA MET A 109 -10.07 11.81 -5.88
C MET A 109 -11.13 12.51 -5.03
N GLY A 110 -11.39 13.80 -5.26
CA GLY A 110 -12.44 14.57 -4.60
C GLY A 110 -13.84 13.99 -4.78
N ARG A 111 -14.10 13.25 -5.87
CA ARG A 111 -15.37 12.54 -6.11
C ARG A 111 -15.61 11.40 -5.12
N PHE A 112 -14.56 10.85 -4.53
CA PHE A 112 -14.64 9.71 -3.61
C PHE A 112 -14.85 10.12 -2.14
N LYS A 113 -14.89 11.43 -1.82
CA LYS A 113 -14.99 11.96 -0.45
C LYS A 113 -14.01 11.28 0.52
N LEU A 114 -12.77 11.06 0.06
CA LEU A 114 -11.67 10.57 0.89
C LEU A 114 -11.22 11.63 1.91
#